data_AF-W1N4P9-F1
#
_entry.id   AF-W1N4P9-F1
#
_cell.length_a   1.000
_cell.length_b   1.000
_cell.length_c   1.000
_cell.angle_alpha   90.00
_cell.angle_beta   90.00
_cell.angle_gamma   90.00
#
_symmetry.space_group_name_H-M   'P 1'
#
loop_
_entity.id
_entity.type
_entity.pdbx_description
1 polymer ?
#
loop_
_entity_poly.entity_id
_entity_poly.type
_entity_poly.pdbx_seq_one_letter_code
_entity_poly.pdbx_strand_id
1 'polypeptide(L)'
;MQFSKRASARLLQSALLVTFMGGLAGCEMLPMETSSRPVDVDKQVDLTSCNADVPNFAESPCMLTDWVAFGLAAQRGDREWRDNMLPRLAGHAPEQRLSRAVVMSWGSESQWDQASEIYKADLGAAPGALQPLFRYWLNELEGRRKLSSRVDQQQGEVARLEEENEALADKLEAMTAIEQSINLRQQVE
;
A
#
# COMPACT_ATOMS: atom_id res chain seq x y z
N MET A 1 48.79 -16.66 36.82
CA MET A 1 50.03 -16.01 36.33
C MET A 1 49.72 -14.56 36.02
N GLN A 2 50.36 -13.64 36.73
CA GLN A 2 50.35 -12.19 36.48
C GLN A 2 51.68 -11.77 35.82
N PHE A 3 51.70 -10.51 35.32
CA PHE A 3 52.78 -9.72 34.69
C PHE A 3 52.81 -9.80 33.16
N SER A 4 52.29 -8.81 32.41
CA SER A 4 52.68 -7.39 32.28
C SER A 4 54.01 -7.19 31.55
N LYS A 5 53.96 -6.67 30.31
CA LYS A 5 54.51 -5.35 29.90
C LYS A 5 54.79 -5.23 28.40
N ARG A 6 54.36 -4.06 27.86
CA ARG A 6 55.02 -3.21 26.83
C ARG A 6 54.99 -3.74 25.39
N ALA A 7 54.99 -2.93 24.35
CA ALA A 7 54.75 -1.50 24.11
C ALA A 7 54.90 -1.28 22.59
N SER A 8 54.44 -0.13 22.10
CA SER A 8 54.92 0.57 20.90
C SER A 8 54.40 0.06 19.54
N ALA A 9 53.45 0.75 18.91
CA ALA A 9 53.60 2.02 18.17
C ALA A 9 54.27 1.85 16.79
N ARG A 10 53.46 2.09 15.74
CA ARG A 10 53.77 2.59 14.36
C ARG A 10 52.43 2.55 13.61
N LEU A 11 51.63 3.63 13.55
CA LEU A 11 51.72 4.78 12.64
C LEU A 11 52.11 4.37 11.21
N LEU A 12 51.18 4.56 10.26
CA LEU A 12 51.30 5.15 8.90
C LEU A 12 50.07 4.68 8.08
N GLN A 13 49.16 5.60 7.75
CA GLN A 13 48.90 6.11 6.38
C GLN A 13 48.05 5.15 5.53
N SER A 14 47.03 5.53 4.75
CA SER A 14 46.37 6.79 4.41
C SER A 14 45.08 6.45 3.64
N ALA A 15 44.03 7.24 3.88
CA ALA A 15 43.05 7.76 2.93
C ALA A 15 42.65 6.96 1.66
N LEU A 16 41.37 6.59 1.57
CA LEU A 16 40.58 6.87 0.35
C LEU A 16 39.14 7.25 0.73
N LEU A 17 38.86 8.55 0.68
CA LEU A 17 37.53 9.14 0.56
C LEU A 17 36.96 8.71 -0.81
N VAL A 18 35.73 8.20 -0.83
CA VAL A 18 34.84 8.35 -1.99
C VAL A 18 33.50 8.89 -1.48
N THR A 19 33.45 10.21 -1.45
CA THR A 19 32.24 11.01 -1.61
C THR A 19 31.51 10.61 -2.88
N PHE A 20 30.26 10.15 -2.75
CA PHE A 20 29.30 10.21 -3.84
C PHE A 20 28.15 11.12 -3.42
N MET A 21 28.39 12.43 -3.56
CA MET A 21 27.32 13.41 -3.81
C MET A 21 26.85 13.16 -5.24
N GLY A 22 25.65 12.59 -5.40
CA GLY A 22 24.91 12.53 -6.65
C GLY A 22 23.56 13.18 -6.42
N GLY A 23 23.38 14.38 -6.96
CA GLY A 23 22.22 15.23 -6.73
C GLY A 23 20.93 14.63 -7.29
N LEU A 24 19.90 14.64 -6.45
CA LEU A 24 18.50 14.67 -6.88
C LEU A 24 17.99 16.09 -6.64
N ALA A 25 18.53 17.06 -7.38
CA ALA A 25 17.91 18.37 -7.56
C ALA A 25 16.84 18.21 -8.64
N GLY A 26 15.68 17.71 -8.21
CA GLY A 26 14.50 17.49 -9.03
C GLY A 26 13.24 17.55 -8.18
N CYS A 27 13.17 18.50 -7.25
CA CYS A 27 11.88 18.99 -6.76
C CYS A 27 11.54 20.20 -7.62
N GLU A 28 10.70 19.99 -8.63
CA GLU A 28 10.04 21.09 -9.32
C GLU A 28 9.41 22.02 -8.28
N MET A 29 9.84 23.27 -8.34
CA MET A 29 9.36 24.36 -7.53
C MET A 29 7.88 24.59 -7.90
N LEU A 30 6.96 24.10 -7.07
CA LEU A 30 5.54 24.47 -7.15
C LEU A 30 5.44 26.01 -7.00
N PRO A 31 4.76 26.73 -7.91
CA PRO A 31 4.52 28.14 -7.72
C PRO A 31 3.54 28.30 -6.56
N MET A 32 4.05 28.66 -5.38
CA MET A 32 3.25 29.25 -4.32
C MET A 32 2.83 30.64 -4.79
N GLU A 33 1.68 30.73 -5.45
CA GLU A 33 0.92 31.96 -5.59
C GLU A 33 0.55 32.43 -4.18
N THR A 34 1.38 33.29 -3.58
CA THR A 34 1.06 33.96 -2.33
C THR A 34 -0.02 35.00 -2.60
N SER A 35 -1.28 34.54 -2.66
CA SER A 35 -2.44 35.42 -2.53
C SER A 35 -2.54 35.86 -1.07
N SER A 36 -1.70 36.81 -0.69
CA SER A 36 -1.74 37.45 0.62
C SER A 36 -2.91 38.42 0.69
N ARG A 37 -4.12 37.87 0.88
CA ARG A 37 -5.20 38.57 1.56
C ARG A 37 -4.88 38.53 3.06
N PRO A 38 -4.90 39.65 3.80
CA PRO A 38 -4.75 39.59 5.25
C PRO A 38 -5.97 38.85 5.80
N VAL A 39 -5.79 37.58 6.13
CA VAL A 39 -6.73 36.83 6.94
C VAL A 39 -6.50 37.30 8.36
N ASP A 40 -7.55 37.76 9.04
CA ASP A 40 -7.54 37.98 10.49
C ASP A 40 -7.04 36.69 11.16
N VAL A 41 -5.78 36.68 11.58
CA VAL A 41 -5.20 35.61 12.40
C VAL A 41 -5.64 35.88 13.83
N ASP A 42 -6.96 35.82 14.07
CA ASP A 42 -7.50 35.92 15.42
C ASP A 42 -8.48 34.78 15.66
N LYS A 43 -7.86 33.61 15.83
CA LYS A 43 -8.29 32.44 16.61
C LYS A 43 -7.27 31.34 16.31
N GLN A 44 -6.23 31.23 17.13
CA GLN A 44 -5.47 29.98 17.22
C GLN A 44 -6.44 28.88 17.65
N VAL A 45 -6.98 28.16 16.68
CA VAL A 45 -7.73 26.94 16.94
C VAL A 45 -6.73 25.90 17.42
N ASP A 46 -6.88 25.45 18.65
CA ASP A 46 -6.08 24.36 19.20
C ASP A 46 -6.52 23.01 18.60
N LEU A 47 -5.90 22.64 17.48
CA LEU A 47 -6.13 21.37 16.80
C LEU A 47 -5.56 20.16 17.56
N THR A 48 -4.78 20.36 18.63
CA THR A 48 -4.26 19.24 19.43
C THR A 48 -5.35 18.58 20.29
N SER A 49 -6.48 19.26 20.45
CA SER A 49 -7.66 18.76 21.15
C SER A 49 -8.63 17.95 20.27
N CYS A 50 -8.37 17.81 18.96
CA CYS A 50 -9.21 17.02 18.05
C CYS A 50 -8.98 15.52 18.27
N ASN A 51 -9.96 14.83 18.86
CA ASN A 51 -9.82 13.45 19.33
C ASN A 51 -11.10 12.62 19.16
N ALA A 52 -11.88 12.85 18.10
CA ALA A 52 -13.07 12.05 17.85
C ALA A 52 -12.69 10.62 17.42
N ASP A 53 -13.15 9.61 18.17
CA ASP A 53 -12.96 8.19 17.83
C ASP A 53 -13.55 7.79 16.47
N VAL A 54 -14.73 8.35 16.16
CA VAL A 54 -15.44 8.17 14.89
C VAL A 54 -15.81 9.56 14.40
N PRO A 55 -15.27 10.01 13.25
CA PRO A 55 -15.53 11.33 12.73
C PRO A 55 -16.95 11.42 12.16
N ASN A 56 -17.46 12.64 12.04
CA ASN A 56 -18.76 12.92 11.42
C ASN A 56 -18.66 14.17 10.54
N PHE A 57 -19.79 14.63 10.00
CA PHE A 57 -19.86 15.83 9.14
C PHE A 57 -20.28 17.10 9.88
N ALA A 58 -20.26 17.10 11.22
CA ALA A 58 -20.49 18.32 11.98
C ALA A 58 -19.41 19.35 11.64
N GLU A 59 -19.85 20.54 11.24
CA GLU A 59 -18.95 21.65 10.97
C GLU A 59 -18.20 22.02 12.24
N SER A 60 -16.92 21.67 12.27
CA SER A 60 -16.01 22.01 13.35
C SER A 60 -14.62 22.26 12.76
N PRO A 61 -13.79 23.07 13.43
CA PRO A 61 -12.39 23.23 13.03
C PRO A 61 -11.62 21.90 13.03
N CYS A 62 -12.09 20.89 13.78
CA CYS A 62 -11.50 19.58 13.89
C CYS A 62 -11.92 18.60 12.79
N MET A 63 -12.97 18.88 12.02
CA MET A 63 -13.58 17.90 11.11
C MET A 63 -12.55 17.21 10.21
N LEU A 64 -11.72 17.98 9.50
CA LEU A 64 -10.69 17.40 8.64
C LEU A 64 -9.65 16.60 9.43
N THR A 65 -9.20 17.13 10.56
CA THR A 65 -8.22 16.49 11.44
C THR A 65 -8.71 15.16 11.97
N ASP A 66 -9.97 15.09 12.44
CA ASP A 66 -10.59 13.86 12.94
C ASP A 66 -10.71 12.81 11.84
N TRP A 67 -11.11 13.21 10.63
CA TRP A 67 -11.16 12.31 9.47
C TRP A 67 -9.78 11.76 9.09
N VAL A 68 -8.75 12.62 9.07
CA VAL A 68 -7.37 12.20 8.79
C VAL A 68 -6.87 11.25 9.88
N ALA A 69 -7.09 11.58 11.16
CA ALA A 69 -6.71 10.73 12.28
C ALA A 69 -7.39 9.37 12.21
N PHE A 70 -8.68 9.34 11.87
CA PHE A 70 -9.45 8.11 11.68
C PHE A 70 -8.92 7.27 10.51
N GLY A 71 -8.60 7.90 9.37
CA GLY A 71 -7.99 7.20 8.23
C GLY A 71 -6.63 6.56 8.57
N LEU A 72 -5.80 7.27 9.33
CA LEU A 72 -4.54 6.76 9.83
C LEU A 72 -4.71 5.62 10.84
N ALA A 73 -5.71 5.73 11.73
CA ALA A 73 -6.07 4.66 12.66
C ALA A 73 -6.53 3.41 11.89
N ALA A 74 -7.36 3.58 10.86
CA ALA A 74 -7.82 2.48 10.02
C ALA A 74 -6.69 1.79 9.26
N GLN A 75 -5.71 2.55 8.77
CA GLN A 75 -4.52 2.01 8.12
C GLN A 75 -3.64 1.18 9.07
N ARG A 76 -3.45 1.66 10.30
CA ARG A 76 -2.60 1.00 11.30
C ARG A 76 -3.32 -0.09 12.10
N GLY A 77 -4.64 -0.07 12.09
CA GLY A 77 -5.48 -1.02 12.79
C GLY A 77 -5.20 -2.44 12.32
N ASP A 78 -5.17 -3.37 13.26
CA ASP A 78 -5.12 -4.80 12.95
C ASP A 78 -6.53 -5.34 12.66
N ARG A 79 -6.63 -6.67 12.54
CA ARG A 79 -7.90 -7.33 12.29
C ARG A 79 -8.87 -7.17 13.46
N GLU A 80 -8.40 -7.28 14.70
CA GLU A 80 -9.24 -7.15 15.88
C GLU A 80 -9.85 -5.75 15.99
N TRP A 81 -9.04 -4.72 15.75
CA TRP A 81 -9.52 -3.34 15.71
C TRP A 81 -10.59 -3.15 14.65
N ARG A 82 -10.41 -3.70 13.43
CA ARG A 82 -11.41 -3.62 12.35
C ARG A 82 -12.70 -4.35 12.71
N ASP A 83 -12.60 -5.56 13.23
CA ASP A 83 -13.76 -6.39 13.61
C ASP A 83 -14.58 -5.71 14.73
N ASN A 84 -13.92 -4.97 15.62
CA ASN A 84 -14.57 -4.14 16.65
C ASN A 84 -15.11 -2.80 16.11
N MET A 85 -14.47 -2.21 15.11
CA MET A 85 -14.86 -0.90 14.57
C MET A 85 -16.04 -0.99 13.60
N LEU A 86 -16.08 -1.98 12.71
CA LEU A 86 -17.13 -2.10 11.68
C LEU A 86 -18.57 -2.13 12.25
N PRO A 87 -18.87 -2.82 13.38
CA PRO A 87 -20.19 -2.78 14.00
C PRO A 87 -20.60 -1.38 14.48
N ARG A 88 -19.66 -0.57 14.96
CA ARG A 88 -19.90 0.82 15.40
C ARG A 88 -20.32 1.72 14.24
N LEU A 89 -20.01 1.32 13.01
CA LEU A 89 -20.24 2.08 11.79
C LEU A 89 -21.42 1.54 10.98
N ALA A 90 -22.28 0.68 11.54
CA ALA A 90 -23.35 -0.02 10.81
C ALA A 90 -24.48 0.88 10.28
N GLY A 91 -24.50 2.17 10.60
CA GLY A 91 -25.57 3.08 10.17
C GLY A 91 -25.55 3.43 8.68
N HIS A 92 -26.57 4.20 8.27
CA HIS A 92 -26.86 4.54 6.88
C HIS A 92 -26.53 6.00 6.52
N ALA A 93 -26.20 6.84 7.50
CA ALA A 93 -25.82 8.22 7.22
C ALA A 93 -24.54 8.24 6.35
N PRO A 94 -24.41 9.18 5.39
CA PRO A 94 -23.27 9.22 4.49
C PRO A 94 -21.92 9.22 5.21
N GLU A 95 -21.78 9.94 6.32
CA GLU A 95 -20.57 9.94 7.15
C GLU A 95 -20.28 8.56 7.73
N GLN A 96 -21.29 7.82 8.22
CA GLN A 96 -21.09 6.47 8.77
C GLN A 96 -20.69 5.48 7.68
N ARG A 97 -21.33 5.57 6.51
CA ARG A 97 -21.00 4.75 5.35
C ARG A 97 -19.58 5.02 4.87
N LEU A 98 -19.18 6.29 4.77
CA LEU A 98 -17.82 6.67 4.38
C LEU A 98 -16.78 6.27 5.43
N SER A 99 -17.05 6.41 6.73
CA SER A 99 -16.17 5.86 7.77
C SER A 99 -16.03 4.34 7.63
N ARG A 100 -17.12 3.63 7.33
CA ARG A 100 -17.09 2.19 7.09
C ARG A 100 -16.23 1.83 5.87
N ALA A 101 -16.34 2.60 4.78
CA ALA A 101 -15.51 2.44 3.59
C ALA A 101 -14.01 2.65 3.90
N VAL A 102 -13.68 3.63 4.75
CA VAL A 102 -12.30 3.85 5.23
C VAL A 102 -11.76 2.60 5.93
N VAL A 103 -12.51 2.03 6.87
CA VAL A 103 -12.10 0.81 7.58
C VAL A 103 -11.99 -0.40 6.65
N MET A 104 -12.98 -0.60 5.78
CA MET A 104 -13.01 -1.70 4.80
C MET A 104 -11.89 -1.62 3.76
N SER A 105 -11.41 -0.42 3.42
CA SER A 105 -10.33 -0.22 2.44
C SER A 105 -8.98 -0.82 2.85
N TRP A 106 -8.81 -1.17 4.13
CA TRP A 106 -7.64 -1.85 4.70
C TRP A 106 -7.94 -3.30 5.11
N GLY A 107 -9.10 -3.81 4.70
CA GLY A 107 -9.58 -5.16 4.97
C GLY A 107 -9.18 -6.19 3.91
N SER A 108 -10.02 -7.21 3.71
CA SER A 108 -9.87 -8.19 2.63
C SER A 108 -10.26 -7.62 1.26
N GLU A 109 -9.91 -8.33 0.18
CA GLU A 109 -10.28 -7.95 -1.20
C GLU A 109 -11.80 -7.78 -1.37
N SER A 110 -12.59 -8.67 -0.78
CA SER A 110 -14.05 -8.54 -0.78
C SER A 110 -14.56 -7.28 -0.07
N GLN A 111 -13.82 -6.79 0.94
CA GLN A 111 -14.12 -5.53 1.61
C GLN A 111 -13.64 -4.34 0.78
N TRP A 112 -12.56 -4.48 -0.01
CA TRP A 112 -12.11 -3.44 -0.94
C TRP A 112 -13.16 -3.14 -2.00
N ASP A 113 -13.80 -4.18 -2.54
CA ASP A 113 -14.88 -4.01 -3.51
C ASP A 113 -16.06 -3.22 -2.91
N GLN A 114 -16.48 -3.59 -1.69
CA GLN A 114 -17.56 -2.88 -1.00
C GLN A 114 -17.18 -1.43 -0.67
N ALA A 115 -15.95 -1.20 -0.19
CA ALA A 115 -15.45 0.14 0.11
C ALA A 115 -15.45 1.04 -1.13
N SER A 116 -15.00 0.51 -2.28
CA SER A 116 -14.98 1.23 -3.55
C SER A 116 -16.37 1.71 -3.95
N GLU A 117 -17.37 0.84 -3.87
CA GLU A 117 -18.75 1.18 -4.23
C GLU A 117 -19.35 2.21 -3.26
N ILE A 118 -19.06 2.10 -1.97
CA ILE A 118 -19.50 3.11 -0.99
C ILE A 118 -18.87 4.47 -1.27
N TYR A 119 -17.55 4.52 -1.50
CA TYR A 119 -16.88 5.77 -1.84
C TYR A 119 -17.50 6.41 -3.08
N LYS A 120 -17.70 5.66 -4.17
CA LYS A 120 -18.30 6.19 -5.40
C LYS A 120 -19.72 6.70 -5.19
N ALA A 121 -20.53 6.01 -4.38
CA ALA A 121 -21.91 6.39 -4.11
C ALA A 121 -22.02 7.64 -3.23
N ASP A 122 -21.20 7.74 -2.17
CA ASP A 122 -21.40 8.72 -1.10
C ASP A 122 -20.44 9.90 -1.17
N LEU A 123 -19.45 9.90 -2.07
CA LEU A 123 -18.50 10.99 -2.20
C LEU A 123 -19.18 12.36 -2.38
N GLY A 124 -20.25 12.41 -3.19
CA GLY A 124 -20.98 13.65 -3.45
C GLY A 124 -21.76 14.17 -2.24
N ALA A 125 -22.03 13.31 -1.25
CA ALA A 125 -22.71 13.69 0.00
C ALA A 125 -21.72 14.20 1.06
N ALA A 126 -20.41 14.02 0.87
CA ALA A 126 -19.41 14.54 1.79
C ALA A 126 -19.30 16.07 1.70
N PRO A 127 -19.02 16.76 2.82
CA PRO A 127 -18.66 18.17 2.83
C PRO A 127 -17.53 18.47 1.84
N GLY A 128 -17.60 19.61 1.14
CA GLY A 128 -16.65 19.95 0.06
C GLY A 128 -15.18 19.90 0.48
N ALA A 129 -14.88 20.24 1.74
CA ALA A 129 -13.52 20.15 2.30
C ALA A 129 -12.98 18.72 2.42
N LEU A 130 -13.86 17.71 2.55
CA LEU A 130 -13.49 16.31 2.70
C LEU A 130 -13.52 15.52 1.39
N GLN A 131 -14.23 16.00 0.36
CA GLN A 131 -14.34 15.30 -0.93
C GLN A 131 -12.97 14.97 -1.55
N PRO A 132 -11.96 15.87 -1.55
CA PRO A 132 -10.64 15.54 -2.08
C PRO A 132 -9.95 14.41 -1.30
N LEU A 133 -10.11 14.37 0.03
CA LEU A 133 -9.53 13.33 0.88
C LEU A 133 -10.13 11.96 0.57
N PHE A 134 -11.45 11.87 0.49
CA PHE A 134 -12.13 10.63 0.13
C PHE A 134 -11.84 10.20 -1.30
N ARG A 135 -11.71 11.15 -2.24
CA ARG A 135 -11.29 10.86 -3.62
C ARG A 135 -9.88 10.28 -3.65
N TYR A 136 -8.96 10.84 -2.88
CA TYR A 136 -7.61 10.31 -2.74
C TYR A 136 -7.61 8.87 -2.22
N TRP A 137 -8.34 8.59 -1.14
CA TRP A 137 -8.43 7.22 -0.60
C TRP A 137 -9.10 6.23 -1.55
N LEU A 138 -10.13 6.65 -2.30
CA LEU A 138 -10.71 5.83 -3.37
C LEU A 138 -9.67 5.49 -4.44
N ASN A 139 -8.88 6.47 -4.89
CA ASN A 139 -7.86 6.23 -5.92
C ASN A 139 -6.76 5.27 -5.43
N GLU A 140 -6.31 5.40 -4.18
CA GLU A 140 -5.36 4.47 -3.56
C GLU A 140 -5.92 3.05 -3.47
N LEU A 141 -7.20 2.92 -3.10
CA LEU A 141 -7.89 1.64 -3.04
C LEU A 141 -7.98 0.98 -4.43
N GLU A 142 -8.39 1.74 -5.46
CA GLU A 142 -8.42 1.25 -6.84
C GLU A 142 -7.03 0.85 -7.34
N GLY A 143 -5.99 1.58 -6.93
CA GLY A 143 -4.60 1.24 -7.19
C GLY A 143 -4.24 -0.15 -6.64
N ARG A 144 -4.55 -0.43 -5.37
CA ARG A 144 -4.33 -1.75 -4.76
C ARG A 144 -5.13 -2.85 -5.43
N ARG A 145 -6.42 -2.63 -5.71
CA ARG A 145 -7.29 -3.60 -6.40
C ARG A 145 -6.73 -3.97 -7.78
N LYS A 146 -6.26 -2.98 -8.54
CA LYS A 146 -5.64 -3.19 -9.85
C LYS A 146 -4.33 -3.98 -9.75
N LEU A 147 -3.54 -3.76 -8.70
CA LEU A 147 -2.31 -4.52 -8.47
C LEU A 147 -2.61 -5.97 -8.09
N SER A 148 -3.56 -6.23 -7.17
CA SER A 148 -4.03 -7.60 -6.85
C SER A 148 -4.43 -8.36 -8.11
N SER A 149 -5.32 -7.76 -8.91
CA SER A 149 -5.80 -8.39 -10.14
C SER A 149 -4.68 -8.73 -11.14
N ARG A 150 -3.62 -7.92 -11.21
CA ARG A 150 -2.45 -8.22 -12.06
C ARG A 150 -1.62 -9.38 -11.52
N VAL A 151 -1.46 -9.46 -10.20
CA VAL A 151 -0.75 -10.59 -9.56
C VAL A 151 -1.50 -11.89 -9.83
N ASP A 152 -2.83 -11.89 -9.67
CA ASP A 152 -3.66 -13.08 -9.93
C ASP A 152 -3.55 -13.54 -11.38
N GLN A 153 -3.57 -12.60 -12.34
CA GLN A 153 -3.38 -12.89 -13.76
C GLN A 153 -2.02 -13.52 -14.05
N GLN A 154 -0.95 -12.96 -13.47
CA GLN A 154 0.41 -13.47 -13.65
C GLN A 154 0.58 -14.86 -13.04
N GLN A 155 0.01 -15.11 -11.86
CA GLN A 155 0.05 -16.43 -11.24
C GLN A 155 -0.70 -17.47 -12.08
N GLY A 156 -1.85 -17.11 -12.66
CA GLY A 156 -2.56 -17.98 -13.60
C GLY A 156 -1.76 -18.28 -14.86
N GLU A 157 -1.01 -17.29 -15.38
CA GLU A 157 -0.14 -17.49 -16.53
C GLU A 157 1.05 -18.41 -16.22
N VAL A 158 1.67 -18.26 -15.05
CA VAL A 158 2.74 -19.15 -14.58
C VAL A 158 2.23 -20.59 -14.46
N ALA A 159 1.09 -20.80 -13.81
CA ALA A 159 0.52 -22.14 -13.66
C ALA A 159 0.21 -22.80 -15.02
N ARG A 160 -0.32 -22.03 -15.98
CA ARG A 160 -0.56 -22.52 -17.35
C ARG A 160 0.75 -22.89 -18.06
N LEU A 161 1.79 -22.08 -17.93
CA LEU A 161 3.09 -22.34 -18.55
C LEU A 161 3.81 -23.54 -17.92
N GLU A 162 3.62 -23.78 -16.62
CA GLU A 162 4.11 -24.98 -15.94
C GLU A 162 3.42 -26.24 -16.49
N GLU A 163 2.10 -26.22 -16.64
CA GLU A 163 1.34 -27.32 -17.25
C GLU A 163 1.77 -27.58 -18.70
N GLU A 164 1.98 -26.53 -19.49
CA GLU A 164 2.47 -26.65 -20.88
C GLU A 164 3.88 -27.24 -20.94
N ASN A 165 4.78 -26.86 -20.01
CA ASN A 165 6.12 -27.42 -19.94
C ASN A 165 6.11 -28.91 -19.55
N GLU A 166 5.27 -29.31 -18.59
CA GLU A 166 5.11 -30.71 -18.19
C GLU A 166 4.59 -31.55 -19.36
N ALA A 167 3.54 -31.08 -20.05
CA ALA A 167 3.00 -31.75 -21.22
C ALA A 167 4.01 -31.88 -22.37
N LEU A 168 4.87 -30.87 -22.58
CA LEU A 168 5.95 -30.93 -23.56
C LEU A 168 7.07 -31.88 -23.14
N ALA A 169 7.41 -31.93 -21.85
CA ALA A 169 8.39 -32.86 -21.31
C ALA A 169 7.93 -34.31 -21.48
N ASP A 170 6.68 -34.62 -21.15
CA ASP A 170 6.08 -35.95 -21.35
C ASP A 170 6.11 -36.37 -22.81
N LYS A 171 5.82 -35.43 -23.72
CA LYS A 171 5.88 -35.69 -25.15
C LYS A 171 7.30 -35.99 -25.62
N LEU A 172 8.30 -35.27 -25.11
CA LEU A 172 9.70 -35.52 -25.42
C LEU A 172 10.15 -36.89 -24.89
N GLU A 173 9.77 -37.26 -23.67
CA GLU A 173 10.05 -38.59 -23.10
C GLU A 173 9.43 -39.70 -23.94
N ALA A 174 8.17 -39.55 -24.36
CA ALA A 174 7.51 -40.50 -25.23
C ALA A 174 8.23 -40.65 -26.58
N MET A 175 8.70 -39.56 -27.18
CA MET A 175 9.48 -39.60 -28.42
C MET A 175 10.83 -40.30 -28.22
N THR A 176 11.51 -40.05 -27.10
CA THR A 176 12.78 -40.73 -26.76
C THR A 176 12.58 -42.22 -26.54
N ALA A 177 11.51 -42.64 -25.85
CA ALA A 177 11.20 -44.05 -25.65
C ALA A 177 10.93 -44.79 -26.97
N ILE A 178 10.27 -44.14 -27.92
CA ILE A 178 10.06 -44.67 -29.27
C ILE A 178 11.40 -44.87 -29.97
N GLU A 179 12.29 -43.89 -29.96
CA GLU A 179 13.61 -43.99 -30.59
C GLU A 179 14.44 -45.13 -30.01
N GLN A 180 14.49 -45.25 -28.69
CA GLN A 180 15.19 -46.35 -28.02
C GLN A 180 14.64 -47.72 -28.43
N SER A 181 13.30 -47.84 -28.54
CA SER A 181 12.66 -49.08 -28.99
C SER A 181 13.00 -49.45 -30.43
N ILE A 182 13.15 -48.46 -31.33
CA ILE A 182 13.54 -48.67 -32.73
C ILE A 182 14.99 -49.12 -32.82
N ASN A 183 15.89 -48.45 -32.09
CA ASN A 183 17.31 -48.79 -32.07
C ASN A 183 17.56 -50.20 -31.53
N LEU A 184 16.81 -50.62 -30.50
CA LEU A 184 16.89 -51.98 -29.98
C LEU A 184 16.45 -53.03 -31.01
N ARG A 185 15.42 -52.76 -31.81
CA ARG A 185 14.96 -53.69 -32.85
C ARG A 185 15.99 -53.86 -33.97
N GLN A 186 16.64 -52.79 -34.37
CA GLN A 186 17.64 -52.80 -35.44
C GLN A 186 18.94 -53.54 -35.06
N GLN A 187 19.23 -53.72 -33.78
CA GLN A 187 20.44 -54.42 -33.31
C GLN A 187 20.27 -55.94 -33.19
N VAL A 188 19.04 -56.45 -33.30
CA VAL A 188 18.73 -57.89 -33.20
C VAL A 188 18.65 -58.56 -34.58
N GLU A 189 18.67 -57.78 -35.67
CA GLU A 189 18.87 -58.25 -37.05
C GLU A 189 20.35 -58.30 -37.43
#